data_AF-A0A166FYX6-F1
#
_entry.id   AF-A0A166FYX6-F1
#
_cell.length_a   1.000
_cell.length_b   1.000
_cell.length_c   1.000
_cell.angle_alpha   90.00
_cell.angle_beta   90.00
_cell.angle_gamma   90.00
#
_symmetry.space_group_name_H-M   'P 1'
#
loop_
_entity.id
_entity.type
_entity.pdbx_description
1 polymer ?
#
loop_
_entity_poly.entity_id
_entity_poly.type
_entity_poly.pdbx_seq_one_letter_code
_entity_poly.pdbx_strand_id
1 'polypeptide(L)'
;MSTRTYGDAVDRLNSLQSNKATLDALKASGGRMSQYAIPEMLEYLGRIGYTPEDLNKLNVIHVTGTKGKGSTSAFTSSILCKAKPDWKLDSARLTRSIKGLYTSPHMVAVRERIRVNGRPISEEEFAKFFFEVWDRLEANPERHYPDTPAKPMYFRFVTLLAFHAFYTLKVIPRVSLH
;
A
#
# COMPACT_ATOMS: atom_id res chain seq x y z
N MET A 1 -16.72 -3.11 23.61
CA MET A 1 -16.48 -2.88 22.17
C MET A 1 -15.99 -4.19 21.60
N SER A 2 -16.64 -4.74 20.57
CA SER A 2 -16.13 -5.94 19.89
C SER A 2 -14.76 -5.60 19.28
N THR A 3 -13.72 -6.33 19.68
CA THR A 3 -12.37 -6.16 19.16
C THR A 3 -12.37 -6.64 17.71
N ARG A 4 -12.30 -5.71 16.75
CA ARG A 4 -12.28 -6.04 15.33
C ARG A 4 -11.00 -6.83 15.00
N THR A 5 -11.15 -7.98 14.35
CA THR A 5 -10.08 -8.97 14.15
C THR A 5 -9.49 -8.94 12.74
N TYR A 6 -8.41 -9.70 12.52
CA TYR A 6 -7.87 -9.93 11.19
C TYR A 6 -8.87 -10.64 10.26
N GLY A 7 -9.65 -11.60 10.78
CA GLY A 7 -10.72 -12.25 10.03
C GLY A 7 -11.76 -11.25 9.52
N ASP A 8 -12.23 -10.36 10.40
CA ASP A 8 -13.20 -9.31 10.02
C ASP A 8 -12.65 -8.38 8.93
N ALA A 9 -11.35 -8.05 9.00
CA ALA A 9 -10.68 -7.24 8.00
C ALA A 9 -10.59 -7.96 6.65
N VAL A 10 -10.24 -9.25 6.65
CA VAL A 10 -10.16 -10.07 5.43
C VAL A 10 -11.53 -10.24 4.79
N ASP A 11 -12.59 -10.48 5.57
CA ASP A 11 -13.95 -10.64 5.05
C ASP A 11 -14.46 -9.37 4.36
N ARG A 12 -14.27 -8.20 5.00
CA ARG A 12 -14.58 -6.89 4.39
C ARG A 12 -13.73 -6.58 3.17
N LEU A 13 -12.46 -6.98 3.18
CA LEU A 13 -11.58 -6.80 2.03
C LEU A 13 -12.05 -7.66 0.85
N ASN A 14 -12.46 -8.90 1.11
CA ASN A 14 -12.95 -9.84 0.10
C ASN A 14 -14.33 -9.47 -0.45
N SER A 15 -15.13 -8.66 0.28
CA SER A 15 -16.37 -8.10 -0.25
C SER A 15 -16.15 -6.99 -1.29
N LEU A 16 -14.93 -6.46 -1.41
CA LEU A 16 -14.60 -5.50 -2.47
C LEU A 16 -14.46 -6.20 -3.82
N GLN A 17 -14.74 -5.47 -4.90
CA GLN A 17 -14.61 -6.02 -6.26
C GLN A 17 -13.18 -6.53 -6.52
N SER A 18 -13.09 -7.79 -6.97
CA SER A 18 -11.81 -8.46 -7.23
C SER A 18 -11.13 -7.95 -8.51
N ASN A 19 -9.81 -8.11 -8.59
CA ASN A 19 -9.04 -7.72 -9.77
C ASN A 19 -9.53 -8.40 -11.05
N LYS A 20 -9.92 -9.68 -10.98
CA LYS A 20 -10.42 -10.42 -12.14
C LYS A 20 -11.73 -9.79 -12.62
N ALA A 21 -12.68 -9.59 -11.71
CA ALA A 21 -13.96 -8.96 -12.04
C ALA A 21 -13.78 -7.55 -12.61
N THR A 22 -12.82 -6.76 -12.10
CA THR A 22 -12.51 -5.44 -12.66
C THR A 22 -11.86 -5.55 -14.03
N LEU A 23 -10.90 -6.46 -14.26
CA LEU A 23 -10.28 -6.64 -15.57
C LEU A 23 -11.30 -7.07 -16.62
N ASP A 24 -12.27 -7.91 -16.24
CA ASP A 24 -13.35 -8.33 -17.11
C ASP A 24 -14.30 -7.15 -17.42
N ALA A 25 -14.63 -6.32 -16.42
CA ALA A 25 -15.39 -5.08 -16.61
C ALA A 25 -14.64 -4.01 -17.45
N LEU A 26 -13.31 -3.91 -17.30
CA LEU A 26 -12.43 -3.04 -18.09
C LEU A 26 -12.44 -3.42 -19.57
N LYS A 27 -12.38 -4.72 -19.86
CA LYS A 27 -12.49 -5.26 -21.22
C LYS A 27 -13.87 -4.98 -21.81
N ALA A 28 -14.92 -5.17 -21.02
CA ALA A 28 -16.30 -4.89 -21.43
C ALA A 28 -16.58 -3.40 -21.68
N SER A 29 -15.88 -2.49 -20.97
CA SER A 29 -16.04 -1.04 -21.08
C SER A 29 -15.09 -0.37 -22.09
N GLY A 30 -14.30 -1.13 -22.84
CA GLY A 30 -13.38 -0.59 -23.85
C GLY A 30 -12.23 0.25 -23.27
N GLY A 31 -11.83 -0.01 -22.01
CA GLY A 31 -10.67 0.65 -21.38
C GLY A 31 -10.94 2.02 -20.74
N ARG A 32 -12.16 2.57 -20.83
CA ARG A 32 -12.53 3.86 -20.21
C ARG A 32 -12.28 3.92 -18.69
N MET A 33 -12.46 2.82 -17.97
CA MET A 33 -12.14 2.76 -16.52
C MET A 33 -10.64 2.95 -16.20
N SER A 34 -9.73 2.83 -17.17
CA SER A 34 -8.30 3.08 -16.96
C SER A 34 -7.99 4.57 -16.79
N GLN A 35 -8.73 5.45 -17.46
CA GLN A 35 -8.45 6.90 -17.47
C GLN A 35 -8.71 7.57 -16.12
N TYR A 36 -9.63 7.01 -15.33
CA TYR A 36 -9.97 7.50 -13.99
C TYR A 36 -9.15 6.85 -12.88
N ALA A 37 -8.24 5.92 -13.22
CA ALA A 37 -7.54 5.15 -12.21
C ALA A 37 -6.66 5.98 -11.28
N ILE A 38 -5.92 6.95 -11.82
CA ILE A 38 -5.09 7.85 -11.02
C ILE A 38 -5.94 8.92 -10.32
N PRO A 39 -6.86 9.64 -10.99
CA PRO A 39 -7.75 10.59 -10.33
C PRO A 39 -8.50 10.00 -9.12
N GLU A 40 -9.09 8.82 -9.27
CA GLU A 40 -9.78 8.15 -8.16
C GLU A 40 -8.82 7.77 -7.03
N MET A 41 -7.61 7.30 -7.34
CA MET A 41 -6.61 6.99 -6.31
C MET A 41 -6.17 8.22 -5.51
N LEU A 42 -6.03 9.38 -6.17
CA LEU A 42 -5.72 10.65 -5.51
C LEU A 42 -6.86 11.10 -4.60
N GLU A 43 -8.11 10.95 -5.06
CA GLU A 43 -9.29 11.22 -4.23
C GLU A 43 -9.32 10.32 -2.99
N TYR A 44 -9.15 9.01 -3.15
CA TYR A 44 -9.12 8.10 -2.00
C TYR A 44 -7.97 8.41 -1.04
N LEU A 45 -6.79 8.79 -1.57
CA LEU A 45 -5.64 9.19 -0.76
C LEU A 45 -5.97 10.41 0.12
N GLY A 46 -6.59 11.44 -0.48
CA GLY A 46 -7.09 12.61 0.24
C GLY A 46 -8.12 12.26 1.31
N ARG A 47 -9.06 11.37 0.99
CA ARG A 47 -10.11 10.93 1.93
C ARG A 47 -9.56 10.18 3.14
N ILE A 48 -8.42 9.52 3.02
CA ILE A 48 -7.73 8.88 4.16
C ILE A 48 -6.72 9.80 4.87
N GLY A 49 -6.68 11.07 4.51
CA GLY A 49 -5.89 12.12 5.17
C GLY A 49 -4.45 12.21 4.71
N TYR A 50 -4.15 11.78 3.48
CA TYR A 50 -2.81 11.91 2.89
C TYR A 50 -2.82 12.73 1.61
N THR A 51 -1.68 13.33 1.31
CA THR A 51 -1.40 13.98 0.03
C THR A 51 -0.35 13.19 -0.76
N PRO A 52 -0.25 13.37 -2.08
CA PRO A 52 0.87 12.81 -2.85
C PRO A 52 2.24 13.21 -2.27
N GLU A 53 2.36 14.43 -1.74
CA GLU A 53 3.57 14.95 -1.11
C GLU A 53 3.97 14.15 0.14
N ASP A 54 3.00 13.61 0.88
CA ASP A 54 3.29 12.71 2.01
C ASP A 54 3.94 11.41 1.55
N LEU A 55 3.54 10.89 0.38
CA LEU A 55 4.12 9.68 -0.18
C LEU A 55 5.55 9.91 -0.68
N ASN A 56 5.92 11.13 -1.07
CA ASN A 56 7.29 11.48 -1.47
C ASN A 56 8.30 11.36 -0.31
N LYS A 57 7.83 11.33 0.95
CA LYS A 57 8.67 11.06 2.13
C LYS A 57 9.11 9.60 2.18
N LEU A 58 8.40 8.70 1.49
CA LEU A 58 8.82 7.32 1.28
C LEU A 58 9.88 7.34 0.17
N ASN A 59 11.12 6.94 0.45
CA ASN A 59 12.13 6.74 -0.60
C ASN A 59 11.78 5.49 -1.42
N VAL A 60 10.91 5.64 -2.43
CA VAL A 60 10.31 4.53 -3.18
C VAL A 60 11.20 4.06 -4.33
N ILE A 61 11.37 2.73 -4.43
CA ILE A 61 11.81 2.07 -5.67
C ILE A 61 10.58 1.41 -6.29
N HIS A 62 10.18 1.87 -7.48
CA HIS A 62 9.04 1.30 -8.21
C HIS A 62 9.54 0.32 -9.27
N VAL A 63 9.13 -0.95 -9.15
CA VAL A 63 9.51 -2.02 -10.07
C VAL A 63 8.33 -2.39 -10.98
N THR A 64 8.48 -2.19 -12.29
CA THR A 64 7.46 -2.49 -13.30
C THR A 64 7.95 -3.54 -14.32
N GLY A 65 7.07 -4.01 -15.21
CA GLY A 65 7.40 -5.01 -16.25
C GLY A 65 6.37 -6.13 -16.35
N THR A 66 6.52 -7.09 -17.26
CA THR A 66 5.59 -8.23 -17.43
C THR A 66 6.04 -9.50 -16.69
N LYS A 67 7.35 -9.72 -16.58
CA LYS A 67 7.96 -10.83 -15.82
C LYS A 67 9.04 -10.30 -14.87
N GLY A 68 9.43 -11.09 -13.86
CA GLY A 68 10.56 -10.76 -12.97
C GLY A 68 10.31 -9.76 -11.84
N LYS A 69 9.27 -8.92 -11.88
CA LYS A 69 8.97 -7.89 -10.86
C LYS A 69 9.06 -8.37 -9.41
N GLY A 70 8.45 -9.52 -9.10
CA GLY A 70 8.45 -10.08 -7.75
C GLY A 70 9.87 -10.44 -7.29
N SER A 71 10.61 -11.15 -8.14
CA SER A 71 12.01 -11.52 -7.87
C SER A 71 12.92 -10.30 -7.78
N THR A 72 12.80 -9.34 -8.70
CA THR A 72 13.55 -8.08 -8.67
C THR A 72 13.28 -7.32 -7.37
N SER A 73 12.02 -7.14 -6.98
CA SER A 73 11.65 -6.44 -5.75
C SER A 73 12.16 -7.16 -4.49
N ALA A 74 12.11 -8.50 -4.49
CA ALA A 74 12.66 -9.31 -3.41
C ALA A 74 14.20 -9.22 -3.33
N PHE A 75 14.90 -9.24 -4.46
CA PHE A 75 16.34 -9.06 -4.50
C PHE A 75 16.74 -7.66 -4.07
N THR A 76 16.09 -6.61 -4.57
CA THR A 76 16.29 -5.23 -4.12
C THR A 76 16.08 -5.11 -2.62
N SER A 77 14.98 -5.64 -2.09
CA SER A 77 14.70 -5.63 -0.65
C SER A 77 15.77 -6.36 0.16
N SER A 78 16.20 -7.54 -0.31
CA SER A 78 17.26 -8.34 0.33
C SER A 78 18.62 -7.63 0.33
N ILE A 79 19.00 -7.04 -0.80
CA ILE A 79 20.23 -6.24 -0.94
C ILE A 79 20.16 -5.04 -0.02
N LEU A 80 19.07 -4.27 -0.04
CA LEU A 80 18.91 -3.12 0.85
C LEU A 80 18.94 -3.55 2.32
N CYS A 81 18.32 -4.68 2.69
CA CYS A 81 18.36 -5.23 4.05
C CYS A 81 19.77 -5.60 4.50
N LYS A 82 20.59 -6.17 3.60
CA LYS A 82 21.95 -6.66 3.88
C LYS A 82 23.06 -5.65 3.65
N ALA A 83 22.82 -4.61 2.86
CA ALA A 83 23.78 -3.54 2.61
C ALA A 83 24.13 -2.88 3.94
N LYS A 84 25.42 -2.87 4.28
CA LYS A 84 25.94 -2.30 5.52
C LYS A 84 25.73 -0.77 5.56
N PRO A 85 25.68 -0.16 6.77
CA PRO A 85 25.70 1.30 6.96
C PRO A 85 26.81 2.05 6.21
N ASP A 86 27.88 1.35 5.83
CA ASP A 86 29.12 1.95 5.33
C ASP A 86 29.10 2.27 3.82
N TRP A 87 27.96 2.05 3.15
CA TRP A 87 27.71 2.59 1.81
C TRP A 87 27.64 4.13 1.91
N LYS A 88 28.75 4.79 1.54
CA LYS A 88 28.92 6.25 1.37
C LYS A 88 28.06 6.81 0.24
N LEU A 89 26.75 6.70 0.40
CA LEU A 89 25.78 7.59 -0.20
C LEU A 89 25.22 8.42 0.95
N ASP A 90 25.95 9.46 1.33
CA ASP A 90 25.53 10.39 2.39
C ASP A 90 25.05 9.65 3.67
N SER A 91 25.91 8.76 4.19
CA SER A 91 25.62 7.68 5.16
C SER A 91 25.14 8.09 6.56
N ALA A 92 24.74 9.33 6.78
CA ALA A 92 24.00 9.72 7.97
C ALA A 92 22.48 9.42 7.84
N ARG A 93 21.96 9.23 6.62
CA ARG A 93 20.50 9.21 6.35
C ARG A 93 19.84 7.82 6.33
N LEU A 94 20.61 6.74 6.15
CA LEU A 94 20.06 5.39 5.91
C LEU A 94 20.21 4.43 7.11
N THR A 95 20.90 4.85 8.16
CA THR A 95 21.51 3.96 9.16
C THR A 95 20.52 3.33 10.15
N ARG A 96 19.23 3.69 10.10
CA ARG A 96 18.16 3.10 10.94
C ARG A 96 16.77 3.07 10.25
N SER A 97 16.71 3.17 8.93
CA SER A 97 15.43 3.25 8.22
C SER A 97 14.74 1.88 8.18
N ILE A 98 13.49 1.85 8.65
CA ILE A 98 12.60 0.69 8.53
C ILE A 98 12.34 0.47 7.03
N LYS A 99 12.50 -0.77 6.53
CA LYS A 99 12.40 -1.08 5.10
C LYS A 99 11.04 -1.68 4.78
N GLY A 100 10.26 -1.05 3.91
CA GLY A 100 8.99 -1.55 3.41
C GLY A 100 9.13 -2.28 2.08
N LEU A 101 8.29 -3.29 1.84
CA LEU A 101 8.13 -3.94 0.55
C LEU A 101 6.63 -4.19 0.30
N TYR A 102 6.13 -3.66 -0.82
CA TYR A 102 4.78 -3.92 -1.31
C TYR A 102 4.82 -4.77 -2.59
N THR A 103 4.18 -5.95 -2.59
CA THR A 103 4.12 -6.85 -3.75
C THR A 103 2.71 -7.40 -3.99
N SER A 104 2.46 -7.85 -5.22
CA SER A 104 1.23 -8.58 -5.56
C SER A 104 1.49 -9.59 -6.69
N PRO A 105 0.71 -10.70 -6.77
CA PRO A 105 -0.32 -11.15 -5.81
C PRO A 105 0.30 -11.71 -4.51
N HIS A 106 -0.55 -12.16 -3.58
CA HIS A 106 -0.12 -13.00 -2.44
C HIS A 106 -0.30 -14.49 -2.79
N MET A 107 0.41 -15.39 -2.10
CA MET A 107 0.28 -16.83 -2.31
C MET A 107 -0.63 -17.51 -1.28
N VAL A 108 -0.51 -17.16 0.01
CA VAL A 108 -1.30 -17.78 1.09
C VAL A 108 -2.14 -16.73 1.82
N ALA A 109 -1.53 -15.63 2.26
CA ALA A 109 -2.22 -14.61 3.06
C ALA A 109 -1.99 -13.19 2.53
N VAL A 110 -3.02 -12.32 2.60
CA VAL A 110 -2.95 -10.95 2.08
C VAL A 110 -1.85 -10.10 2.74
N ARG A 111 -1.54 -10.36 4.02
CA ARG A 111 -0.44 -9.72 4.74
C ARG A 111 0.93 -9.93 4.10
N GLU A 112 1.12 -10.97 3.30
CA GLU A 112 2.38 -11.19 2.56
C GLU A 112 2.73 -10.05 1.60
N ARG A 113 1.71 -9.32 1.16
CA ARG A 113 1.86 -8.17 0.28
C ARG A 113 2.52 -6.99 0.94
N ILE A 114 2.41 -6.85 2.27
CA ILE A 114 2.94 -5.71 3.02
C ILE A 114 4.00 -6.26 3.99
N ARG A 115 5.27 -6.06 3.64
CA ARG A 115 6.39 -6.52 4.47
C ARG A 115 7.16 -5.34 5.04
N VAL A 116 7.58 -5.50 6.28
CA VAL A 116 8.44 -4.56 6.99
C VAL A 116 9.65 -5.32 7.52
N ASN A 117 10.84 -4.82 7.22
CA ASN A 117 12.12 -5.47 7.55
C ASN A 117 12.17 -6.94 7.12
N GLY A 118 11.63 -7.22 5.93
CA GLY A 118 11.62 -8.56 5.31
C GLY A 118 10.52 -9.51 5.80
N ARG A 119 9.72 -9.13 6.80
CA ARG A 119 8.65 -9.97 7.36
C ARG A 119 7.27 -9.39 7.01
N PRO A 120 6.27 -10.22 6.70
CA PRO A 120 4.88 -9.75 6.64
C PRO A 120 4.48 -9.06 7.94
N ILE A 121 3.64 -8.02 7.86
CA ILE A 121 3.04 -7.42 9.06
C ILE A 121 2.21 -8.47 9.83
N SER A 122 2.08 -8.26 11.14
CA SER A 122 1.27 -9.11 12.01
C SER A 122 -0.23 -9.01 11.68
N GLU A 123 -1.01 -9.96 12.18
CA GLU A 123 -2.47 -9.96 12.00
C GLU A 123 -3.11 -8.77 12.72
N GLU A 124 -2.59 -8.42 13.90
CA GLU A 124 -3.01 -7.29 14.70
C GLU A 124 -2.70 -5.96 14.00
N GLU A 125 -1.49 -5.81 13.46
CA GLU A 125 -1.12 -4.63 12.66
C GLU A 125 -2.00 -4.52 11.40
N PHE A 126 -2.22 -5.63 10.70
CA PHE A 126 -3.06 -5.63 9.51
C PHE A 126 -4.49 -5.21 9.85
N ALA A 127 -5.11 -5.81 10.86
CA ALA A 127 -6.46 -5.47 11.29
C ALA A 127 -6.56 -3.99 11.69
N LYS A 128 -5.60 -3.52 12.51
CA LYS A 128 -5.53 -2.12 12.92
C LYS A 128 -5.49 -1.18 11.71
N PHE A 129 -4.51 -1.34 10.82
CA PHE A 129 -4.32 -0.45 9.67
C PHE A 129 -5.49 -0.56 8.68
N PHE A 130 -6.06 -1.76 8.52
CA PHE A 130 -7.24 -1.96 7.69
C PHE A 130 -8.40 -1.11 8.19
N PHE A 131 -8.73 -1.19 9.48
CA PHE A 131 -9.86 -0.45 10.04
C PHE A 131 -9.59 1.05 10.11
N GLU A 132 -8.35 1.48 10.34
CA GLU A 132 -7.96 2.90 10.24
C GLU A 132 -8.24 3.46 8.84
N VAL A 133 -7.90 2.73 7.77
CA VAL A 133 -8.22 3.14 6.38
C VAL A 133 -9.71 3.04 6.09
N TRP A 134 -10.34 1.95 6.50
CA TRP A 134 -11.76 1.68 6.27
C TRP A 134 -12.64 2.76 6.88
N ASP A 135 -12.40 3.08 8.15
CA ASP A 135 -13.19 4.07 8.91
C ASP A 135 -12.95 5.49 8.38
N ARG A 136 -11.73 5.83 7.95
CA ARG A 136 -11.46 7.14 7.32
C ARG A 136 -12.21 7.32 6.00
N LEU A 137 -12.30 6.27 5.17
CA LEU A 137 -13.09 6.30 3.94
C LEU A 137 -14.60 6.44 4.22
N GLU A 138 -15.10 5.91 5.33
CA GLU A 138 -16.50 6.06 5.75
C GLU A 138 -16.79 7.43 6.36
N ALA A 139 -15.87 7.95 7.17
CA ALA A 139 -15.98 9.26 7.81
C ALA A 139 -15.87 10.41 6.80
N ASN A 140 -15.20 10.19 5.65
CA ASN A 140 -15.12 11.15 4.55
C ASN A 140 -15.78 10.58 3.27
N PRO A 141 -17.11 10.72 3.12
CA PRO A 141 -17.85 10.22 1.97
C PRO A 141 -17.86 11.17 0.77
N GLU A 142 -17.27 12.36 0.88
CA GLU A 142 -17.23 13.36 -0.18
C GLU A 142 -16.42 12.85 -1.38
N ARG A 143 -16.99 13.00 -2.58
CA ARG A 143 -16.41 12.50 -3.83
C ARG A 143 -16.34 13.63 -4.84
N HIS A 144 -15.14 13.88 -5.38
CA HIS A 144 -14.91 14.89 -6.40
C HIS A 144 -15.43 14.41 -7.76
N TYR A 145 -15.34 13.11 -8.03
CA TYR A 145 -15.96 12.50 -9.21
C TYR A 145 -17.24 11.74 -8.79
N PRO A 146 -18.41 12.08 -9.36
CA PRO A 146 -19.70 11.46 -8.97
C PRO A 146 -19.72 9.93 -9.07
N ASP A 147 -18.99 9.40 -10.04
CA ASP A 147 -18.92 7.96 -10.33
C ASP A 147 -17.84 7.23 -9.52
N THR A 148 -17.02 7.93 -8.72
CA THR A 148 -16.04 7.26 -7.85
C THR A 148 -16.80 6.38 -6.85
N PRO A 149 -16.47 5.08 -6.75
CA PRO A 149 -17.07 4.23 -5.73
C PRO A 149 -16.81 4.74 -4.30
N ALA A 150 -17.69 4.42 -3.35
CA ALA A 150 -17.49 4.81 -1.96
C ALA A 150 -16.18 4.23 -1.38
N LYS A 151 -15.78 3.04 -1.85
CA LYS A 151 -14.51 2.40 -1.49
C LYS A 151 -13.82 1.88 -2.74
N PRO A 152 -12.47 1.96 -2.79
CA PRO A 152 -11.73 1.43 -3.92
C PRO A 152 -11.90 -0.07 -4.04
N MET A 153 -11.77 -0.58 -5.25
CA MET A 153 -11.65 -2.02 -5.52
C MET A 153 -10.45 -2.64 -4.79
N TYR A 154 -10.45 -3.97 -4.66
CA TYR A 154 -9.53 -4.75 -3.84
C TYR A 154 -8.06 -4.28 -3.94
N PHE A 155 -7.49 -4.24 -5.13
CA PHE A 155 -6.06 -3.89 -5.28
C PHE A 155 -5.75 -2.44 -4.94
N ARG A 156 -6.65 -1.51 -5.27
CA ARG A 156 -6.49 -0.10 -4.95
C ARG A 156 -6.59 0.12 -3.45
N PHE A 157 -7.53 -0.57 -2.80
CA PHE A 157 -7.64 -0.58 -1.34
C PHE A 157 -6.37 -1.10 -0.67
N VAL A 158 -5.85 -2.26 -1.10
CA VAL A 158 -4.60 -2.81 -0.53
C VAL A 158 -3.41 -1.88 -0.76
N THR A 159 -3.39 -1.15 -1.88
CA THR A 159 -2.35 -0.15 -2.15
C THR A 159 -2.43 1.02 -1.15
N LEU A 160 -3.63 1.56 -0.89
CA LEU A 160 -3.81 2.59 0.15
C LEU A 160 -3.43 2.07 1.54
N LEU A 161 -3.83 0.83 1.86
CA LEU A 161 -3.46 0.17 3.11
C LEU A 161 -1.94 0.04 3.25
N ALA A 162 -1.22 -0.32 2.18
CA ALA A 162 0.23 -0.40 2.20
C ALA A 162 0.88 0.96 2.47
N PHE A 163 0.41 2.03 1.81
CA PHE A 163 0.90 3.40 2.08
C PHE A 163 0.64 3.82 3.52
N HIS A 164 -0.57 3.61 4.01
CA HIS A 164 -0.93 3.90 5.39
C HIS A 164 -0.05 3.14 6.39
N ALA A 165 0.14 1.83 6.19
CA ALA A 165 1.00 1.00 7.02
C ALA A 165 2.46 1.50 7.02
N PHE A 166 3.04 1.79 5.85
CA PHE A 166 4.42 2.28 5.76
C PHE A 166 4.61 3.66 6.38
N TYR A 167 3.62 4.55 6.23
CA TYR A 167 3.64 5.85 6.85
C TYR A 167 3.55 5.75 8.37
N THR A 168 2.58 4.97 8.89
CA THR A 168 2.35 4.76 10.32
C THR A 168 3.54 4.07 11.00
N LEU A 169 4.16 3.10 10.33
CA LEU A 169 5.36 2.40 10.82
C LEU A 169 6.66 3.18 10.60
N LYS A 170 6.60 4.41 10.07
CA LYS A 170 7.77 5.29 9.84
C LYS A 170 8.87 4.60 9.01
N VAL A 171 8.48 4.02 7.87
CA VAL A 171 9.38 3.55 6.79
C VAL A 171 10.15 4.72 6.13
N ILE A 172 9.87 5.94 6.57
CA ILE A 172 10.50 7.19 6.16
C ILE A 172 11.96 7.25 6.68
N PRO A 173 12.92 7.76 5.88
CA PRO A 173 14.28 7.98 6.33
C PRO A 173 14.34 8.89 7.57
N ARG A 174 15.06 8.50 8.61
CA ARG A 174 15.34 9.41 9.73
C ARG A 174 16.45 10.36 9.29
N VAL A 175 16.13 11.64 9.16
CA VAL A 175 17.14 12.70 9.10
C VAL A 175 17.54 12.99 10.55
N SER A 176 18.74 12.57 10.96
CA SER A 176 19.34 13.12 12.17
C SER A 176 19.69 14.58 11.86
N LEU A 177 18.97 15.51 12.48
CA LEU A 177 19.46 16.88 12.60
C LEU A 177 20.65 16.83 13.57
N HIS A 178 21.83 17.20 13.09
CA HIS A 178 22.99 17.54 13.90
C HIS A 178 23.19 19.04 13.78
#